data_AF-A0A521ZS09-F1
#
_entry.id   AF-A0A521ZS09-F1
#
_cell.length_a   1.000
_cell.length_b   1.000
_cell.length_c   1.000
_cell.angle_alpha   90.00
_cell.angle_beta   90.00
_cell.angle_gamma   90.00
#
_symmetry.space_group_name_H-M   'P 1'
#
loop_
_entity.id
_entity.type
_entity.pdbx_description
1 polymer ?
#
loop_
_entity_poly.entity_id
_entity_poly.type
_entity_poly.pdbx_seq_one_letter_code
_entity_poly.pdbx_strand_id
1 'polypeptide(L)'
;MQPFRNILSTSNPWIIALITGSLGFFANQFPLGILGGSQIVAGGVFTLIVAVYHGVLPGVLAAAIAFSRCYLLWGDWTALILYSAEAAFVSHWSSKRQAPLIGDCLFWGF
;
A
#
# COMPACT_ATOMS: atom_id res chain seq x y z
N MET A 1 4.77 -18.90 -9.92
CA MET A 1 3.88 -17.89 -9.30
C MET A 1 2.69 -18.47 -8.51
N GLN A 2 2.17 -19.67 -8.83
CA GLN A 2 1.06 -20.26 -8.05
C GLN A 2 1.32 -20.59 -6.56
N PRO A 3 2.51 -21.07 -6.13
CA PRO A 3 2.69 -21.43 -4.71
C PRO A 3 2.66 -20.21 -3.78
N PHE A 4 3.25 -19.09 -4.23
CA PHE A 4 3.30 -17.86 -3.43
C PHE A 4 1.93 -17.23 -3.23
N ARG A 5 1.08 -17.26 -4.27
CA ARG A 5 -0.31 -16.83 -4.20
C ARG A 5 -1.11 -17.65 -3.18
N ASN A 6 -0.90 -18.96 -3.13
CA ASN A 6 -1.61 -19.83 -2.18
C ASN A 6 -1.21 -19.57 -0.73
N ILE A 7 0.08 -19.32 -0.46
CA ILE A 7 0.56 -19.01 0.91
C ILE A 7 -0.05 -17.69 1.40
N LEU A 8 0.01 -16.64 0.59
CA LEU A 8 -0.56 -15.35 0.98
C LEU A 8 -2.08 -15.43 1.15
N SER A 9 -2.80 -16.04 0.21
CA SER A 9 -4.28 -16.09 0.31
C SER A 9 -4.80 -16.94 1.47
N THR A 10 -4.04 -17.89 1.99
CA THR A 10 -4.46 -18.75 3.12
C THR A 10 -3.99 -18.23 4.48
N SER A 11 -3.13 -17.22 4.49
CA SER A 11 -2.62 -16.59 5.71
C SER A 11 -3.66 -15.65 6.33
N ASN A 12 -3.58 -15.42 7.64
CA ASN A 12 -4.48 -14.50 8.33
C ASN A 12 -4.27 -13.06 7.78
N PRO A 13 -5.29 -12.46 7.15
CA PRO A 13 -5.15 -11.18 6.46
C PRO A 13 -4.71 -10.04 7.38
N TRP A 14 -5.14 -10.07 8.65
CA TRP A 14 -4.83 -9.03 9.62
C TRP A 14 -3.37 -9.10 10.07
N ILE A 15 -2.85 -10.31 10.30
CA ILE A 15 -1.44 -10.51 10.64
C ILE A 15 -0.56 -10.06 9.48
N ILE A 16 -0.91 -10.44 8.25
CA ILE A 16 -0.19 -10.00 7.05
C ILE A 16 -0.25 -8.48 6.90
N ALA A 17 -1.41 -7.86 7.14
CA ALA A 17 -1.55 -6.40 7.11
C ALA A 17 -0.66 -5.70 8.14
N LEU A 18 -0.59 -6.21 9.38
CA LEU A 18 0.25 -5.65 10.44
C LEU A 18 1.74 -5.78 10.11
N ILE A 19 2.19 -6.96 9.68
CA ILE A 19 3.60 -7.19 9.32
C ILE A 19 3.98 -6.33 8.13
N THR A 20 3.19 -6.39 7.07
CA THR A 20 3.52 -5.73 5.79
C THR A 20 3.38 -4.22 5.90
N GLY A 21 2.38 -3.72 6.62
CA GLY A 21 2.25 -2.30 6.97
C GLY A 21 3.42 -1.80 7.80
N SER A 22 3.88 -2.58 8.78
CA SER A 22 5.07 -2.24 9.57
C SER A 22 6.35 -2.20 8.72
N LEU A 23 6.53 -3.14 7.80
CA LEU A 23 7.63 -3.11 6.82
C LEU A 23 7.55 -1.86 5.95
N GLY A 24 6.35 -1.48 5.48
CA GLY A 24 6.14 -0.24 4.76
C GLY A 24 6.48 1.00 5.59
N PHE A 25 6.14 1.01 6.88
CA PHE A 25 6.50 2.09 7.80
C PHE A 25 8.02 2.26 7.92
N PHE A 26 8.75 1.15 8.07
CA PHE A 26 10.22 1.17 8.11
C PHE A 26 10.84 1.57 6.77
N ALA A 27 10.28 1.11 5.65
CA ALA A 27 10.73 1.51 4.32
C ALA A 27 10.55 3.02 4.09
N ASN A 28 9.46 3.59 4.58
CA ASN A 28 9.18 5.03 4.50
C ASN A 28 10.11 5.89 5.38
N GLN A 29 10.99 5.31 6.19
CA GLN A 29 12.01 6.07 6.93
C GLN A 29 13.13 6.60 6.04
N PHE A 30 13.31 6.00 4.85
CA PHE A 30 14.36 6.35 3.91
C PHE A 30 13.74 6.89 2.61
N PRO A 31 13.03 8.04 2.67
CA PRO A 31 12.47 8.64 1.46
C PRO A 31 13.59 9.03 0.50
N LEU A 32 13.37 8.75 -0.78
CA LEU A 32 14.29 9.15 -1.84
C LEU A 32 13.87 10.51 -2.38
N GLY A 33 14.70 11.52 -2.16
CA GLY A 33 14.47 12.86 -2.71
C GLY A 33 14.47 12.84 -4.23
N ILE A 34 13.50 13.50 -4.84
CA ILE A 34 13.42 13.76 -6.28
C ILE A 34 13.47 15.26 -6.55
N LEU A 35 13.52 15.64 -7.83
CA LEU A 35 13.51 17.04 -8.24
C LEU A 35 12.25 17.77 -7.74
N GLY A 36 12.40 19.04 -7.37
CA GLY A 36 11.28 19.87 -6.91
C GLY A 36 10.95 19.76 -5.42
N GLY A 37 11.81 19.13 -4.60
CA GLY A 37 11.58 18.99 -3.16
C GLY A 37 10.60 17.88 -2.77
N SER A 38 10.06 17.16 -3.76
CA SER A 38 9.24 15.98 -3.53
C SER A 38 10.08 14.76 -3.13
N GLN A 39 9.43 13.77 -2.53
CA GLN A 39 10.07 12.55 -2.04
C GLN A 39 9.30 11.32 -2.52
N ILE A 40 10.02 10.31 -2.99
CA ILE A 40 9.48 8.99 -3.30
C ILE A 40 9.59 8.12 -2.03
N VAL A 41 8.49 7.45 -1.71
CA VAL A 41 8.35 6.57 -0.54
C VAL A 41 8.01 5.15 -0.99
N ALA A 42 8.65 4.14 -0.40
CA ALA A 42 8.56 2.76 -0.86
C ALA A 42 7.41 1.95 -0.21
N GLY A 43 6.73 2.52 0.78
CA GLY A 43 5.68 1.87 1.56
C GLY A 43 4.52 1.33 0.71
N GLY A 44 4.20 1.98 -0.42
CA GLY A 44 3.10 1.60 -1.30
C GLY A 44 3.24 0.18 -1.87
N VAL A 45 4.46 -0.28 -2.14
CA VAL A 45 4.69 -1.64 -2.64
C VAL A 45 4.16 -2.69 -1.65
N PHE A 46 4.38 -2.46 -0.35
CA PHE A 46 3.95 -3.37 0.71
C PHE A 46 2.43 -3.36 0.85
N THR A 47 1.80 -2.19 0.82
CA THR A 47 0.35 -2.04 1.01
C THR A 47 -0.44 -2.65 -0.14
N LEU A 48 0.07 -2.50 -1.38
CA LEU A 48 -0.52 -3.08 -2.58
C LEU A 48 -0.50 -4.62 -2.55
N ILE A 49 0.55 -5.25 -2.01
CA ILE A 49 0.56 -6.71 -1.81
C ILE A 49 -0.65 -7.13 -0.97
N VAL A 50 -0.89 -6.46 0.16
CA VAL A 50 -2.01 -6.79 1.04
C VAL A 50 -3.34 -6.49 0.36
N ALA A 51 -3.48 -5.34 -0.30
CA ALA A 51 -4.69 -4.94 -1.01
C ALA A 51 -5.10 -5.95 -2.09
N VAL A 52 -4.12 -6.49 -2.83
CA VAL A 52 -4.35 -7.44 -3.92
C VAL A 52 -4.73 -8.84 -3.42
N TYR A 53 -4.12 -9.32 -2.33
CA TYR A 53 -4.32 -10.69 -1.86
C TYR A 53 -5.38 -10.84 -0.76
N HIS A 54 -5.64 -9.79 0.02
CA HIS A 54 -6.47 -9.85 1.23
C HIS A 54 -7.67 -8.89 1.23
N GLY A 55 -7.82 -8.05 0.21
CA GLY A 55 -8.99 -7.19 0.06
C GLY A 55 -8.83 -5.80 0.67
N VAL A 56 -9.92 -5.04 0.62
CA VAL A 56 -9.94 -3.59 0.92
C VAL A 56 -9.53 -3.30 2.35
N LEU A 57 -10.21 -3.89 3.35
CA LEU A 57 -9.97 -3.54 4.76
C LEU A 57 -8.54 -3.86 5.23
N PRO A 58 -7.97 -5.05 4.96
CA PRO A 58 -6.58 -5.33 5.32
C PRO A 58 -5.59 -4.46 4.54
N GLY A 59 -5.85 -4.16 3.27
CA GLY A 59 -5.03 -3.27 2.46
C GLY A 59 -5.00 -1.84 2.99
N VAL A 60 -6.17 -1.28 3.33
CA VAL A 60 -6.30 0.04 3.96
C VAL A 60 -5.61 0.10 5.31
N LEU A 61 -5.73 -0.95 6.14
CA LEU A 61 -5.02 -1.03 7.41
C LEU A 61 -3.50 -1.01 7.20
N ALA A 62 -2.99 -1.83 6.26
CA ALA A 62 -1.56 -1.84 5.93
C ALA A 62 -1.09 -0.45 5.45
N ALA A 63 -1.89 0.24 4.63
CA ALA A 63 -1.62 1.59 4.17
C ALA A 63 -1.60 2.62 5.29
N ALA A 64 -2.60 2.60 6.17
CA ALA A 64 -2.64 3.49 7.33
C ALA A 64 -1.39 3.33 8.21
N ILE A 65 -0.94 2.09 8.44
CA ILE A 65 0.28 1.82 9.20
C ILE A 65 1.50 2.35 8.44
N ALA A 66 1.70 1.95 7.18
CA ALA A 66 2.88 2.32 6.41
C ALA A 66 3.03 3.85 6.25
N PHE A 67 1.93 4.54 5.94
CA PHE A 67 1.92 5.98 5.65
C PHE A 67 1.69 6.87 6.86
N SER A 68 1.42 6.30 8.05
CA SER A 68 1.58 7.04 9.31
C SER A 68 2.99 7.59 9.49
N ARG A 69 4.02 6.93 8.91
CA ARG A 69 5.39 7.48 8.89
C ARG A 69 5.47 8.80 8.12
N CYS A 70 4.74 8.93 7.02
CA CYS A 70 4.72 10.15 6.22
C CYS A 70 4.05 11.30 6.96
N TYR A 71 3.00 11.02 7.76
CA TYR A 71 2.44 12.02 8.67
C TYR A 71 3.49 12.55 9.65
N LEU A 72 4.32 11.67 10.23
CA LEU A 72 5.39 12.09 11.14
C LEU A 72 6.52 12.86 10.44
N LEU A 73 6.79 12.58 9.15
CA LEU A 73 7.85 13.22 8.38
C LEU A 73 7.44 14.57 7.79
N TRP A 74 6.21 14.66 7.27
CA TRP A 74 5.72 15.82 6.51
C TRP A 74 4.76 16.68 7.32
N GLY A 75 4.24 16.18 8.44
CA GLY A 75 3.33 16.91 9.32
C GLY A 75 1.90 17.01 8.81
N ASP A 76 1.54 16.29 7.74
CA ASP A 76 0.22 16.35 7.12
C ASP A 76 -0.37 14.96 6.86
N TRP A 77 -1.71 14.90 6.82
CA TRP A 77 -2.47 13.65 6.66
C TRP A 77 -2.67 13.21 5.21
N THR A 78 -2.21 14.01 4.25
CA THR A 78 -2.50 13.85 2.81
C THR A 78 -2.02 12.50 2.31
N ALA A 79 -0.78 12.13 2.65
CA ALA A 79 -0.20 10.86 2.26
C ALA A 79 -1.02 9.69 2.84
N LEU A 80 -1.32 9.74 4.13
CA LEU A 80 -2.08 8.67 4.79
C LEU A 80 -3.45 8.47 4.12
N ILE A 81 -4.16 9.55 3.82
CA ILE A 81 -5.49 9.50 3.19
C ILE A 81 -5.37 8.98 1.74
N LEU A 82 -4.47 9.55 0.94
CA LEU A 82 -4.32 9.20 -0.48
C LEU A 82 -3.91 7.73 -0.65
N TYR A 83 -2.89 7.27 0.06
CA TYR A 83 -2.42 5.89 -0.06
C TYR A 83 -3.39 4.87 0.57
N SER A 84 -4.22 5.29 1.54
CA SER A 84 -5.33 4.44 2.00
C SER A 84 -6.42 4.33 0.95
N ALA A 85 -6.74 5.43 0.26
CA ALA A 85 -7.71 5.43 -0.84
C ALA A 85 -7.19 4.62 -2.05
N GLU A 86 -5.90 4.71 -2.38
CA GLU A 86 -5.22 3.88 -3.38
C GLU A 86 -5.37 2.40 -3.06
N ALA A 87 -5.02 1.99 -1.83
CA ALA A 87 -5.15 0.59 -1.41
C ALA A 87 -6.60 0.09 -1.53
N ALA A 88 -7.59 0.91 -1.20
CA ALA A 88 -8.99 0.58 -1.39
C ALA A 88 -9.37 0.45 -2.87
N PHE A 89 -8.94 1.40 -3.70
CA PHE A 89 -9.21 1.41 -5.14
C PHE A 89 -8.57 0.21 -5.85
N VAL A 90 -7.27 -0.01 -5.64
CA VAL A 90 -6.53 -1.12 -6.28
C VAL A 90 -7.05 -2.46 -5.81
N SER A 91 -7.44 -2.59 -4.54
CA SER A 91 -8.08 -3.82 -4.06
C SER A 91 -9.41 -4.08 -4.78
N HIS A 92 -10.27 -3.07 -4.89
CA HIS A 92 -11.53 -3.19 -5.62
C HIS A 92 -11.31 -3.52 -7.11
N TRP A 93 -10.33 -2.87 -7.75
CA TRP A 93 -9.94 -3.12 -9.13
C TRP A 93 -9.44 -4.56 -9.34
N SER A 94 -8.53 -5.01 -8.47
CA SER A 94 -7.93 -6.34 -8.54
C SER A 94 -8.93 -7.45 -8.26
N SER A 95 -9.98 -7.18 -7.48
CA SER A 95 -11.09 -8.12 -7.24
C SER A 95 -11.81 -8.53 -8.54
N LYS A 96 -11.76 -7.67 -9.56
CA LYS A 96 -12.32 -7.91 -10.91
C LYS A 96 -11.35 -8.66 -11.84
N ARG A 97 -10.27 -9.25 -11.28
CA ARG A 97 -9.16 -9.91 -12.02
C ARG A 97 -8.41 -8.99 -12.98
N GLN A 98 -8.49 -7.69 -12.77
CA GLN A 98 -7.73 -6.71 -13.55
C GLN A 98 -6.31 -6.58 -12.98
N ALA A 99 -5.37 -6.13 -13.82
CA ALA A 99 -3.98 -6.00 -13.40
C ALA A 99 -3.85 -4.88 -12.34
N PRO A 100 -3.28 -5.17 -11.16
CA PRO A 100 -3.19 -4.21 -10.06
C PRO A 100 -2.38 -2.98 -10.42
N LEU A 101 -1.29 -3.15 -11.17
CA LEU A 101 -0.44 -2.04 -11.64
C LEU A 101 -1.20 -1.07 -12.57
N ILE A 102 -2.18 -1.57 -13.34
CA ILE A 102 -3.03 -0.69 -14.14
C ILE A 102 -3.97 0.11 -13.23
N GLY A 103 -4.52 -0.53 -12.19
CA GLY A 103 -5.34 0.17 -11.19
C GLY A 103 -4.54 1.25 -10.46
N ASP A 104 -3.29 0.95 -10.11
CA ASP A 104 -2.36 1.89 -9.50
C ASP A 104 -2.10 3.11 -10.40
N CYS A 105 -1.72 2.87 -11.68
CA CYS A 105 -1.53 3.95 -12.64
C CYS A 105 -2.79 4.77 -12.89
N LEU A 106 -3.98 4.15 -12.89
CA LEU A 106 -5.24 4.87 -13.04
C LEU A 106 -5.54 5.74 -11.82
N PHE A 107 -5.27 5.28 -10.61
CA PHE A 107 -5.50 6.07 -9.39
C PHE A 107 -4.66 7.36 -9.39
N TRP A 108 -3.41 7.28 -9.82
CA TRP A 108 -2.49 8.42 -9.89
C TRP A 108 -2.58 9.24 -11.19
N GLY A 109 -3.28 8.73 -12.20
CA GLY A 109 -3.39 9.37 -13.52
C GLY A 109 -4.48 10.44 -13.63
N PHE A 110 -5.28 10.64 -12.57
CA PHE A 110 -6.34 11.64 -12.46
C PHE A 110 -6.07 12.58 -11.28
#